data_AF-A0A7Z6WG93-F1
#
_entry.id   AF-A0A7Z6WG93-F1
#
_cell.length_a   1.000
_cell.length_b   1.000
_cell.length_c   1.000
_cell.angle_alpha   90.00
_cell.angle_beta   90.00
_cell.angle_gamma   90.00
#
_symmetry.space_group_name_H-M   'P 1'
#
loop_
_entity.id
_entity.type
_entity.pdbx_description
1 polymer ?
#
loop_
_entity_poly.entity_id
_entity_poly.type
_entity_poly.pdbx_seq_one_letter_code
_entity_poly.pdbx_strand_id
1 'polypeptide(L)'
;MLYQEFYQSPLGEIRLLADNLGLSGLYFVGQKYDMLAVNQEEIVNMSNSYTLLGKKWLDAYFSQQNLPSIPLSLRGTAFQTRVWQELQKIPFGDTKTYGELAKELNCQSA
;
A
#
# COMPACT_ATOMS: atom_id res chain seq x y z
N MET A 1 -13.68 10.22 4.52
CA MET A 1 -14.31 9.51 3.38
C MET A 1 -13.20 8.88 2.56
N LEU A 2 -13.36 7.59 2.25
CA LEU A 2 -12.45 6.83 1.39
C LEU A 2 -13.18 6.41 0.12
N TYR A 3 -12.47 6.47 -0.99
CA TYR A 3 -12.88 5.98 -2.29
C TYR A 3 -12.33 4.57 -2.45
N GLN A 4 -13.17 3.64 -2.89
CA GLN A 4 -12.74 2.28 -3.16
C GLN A 4 -12.92 1.86 -4.61
N GLU A 5 -11.95 1.07 -5.07
CA GLU A 5 -12.00 0.32 -6.32
C GLU A 5 -11.44 -1.07 -6.13
N PHE A 6 -11.69 -1.94 -7.10
CA PHE A 6 -11.17 -3.30 -7.15
C PHE A 6 -10.31 -3.49 -8.39
N TYR A 7 -9.30 -4.33 -8.25
CA TYR A 7 -8.34 -4.69 -9.29
C TYR A 7 -8.13 -6.20 -9.29
N GLN A 8 -8.26 -6.81 -10.47
CA GLN A 8 -8.02 -8.23 -10.66
C GLN A 8 -6.54 -8.45 -10.93
N SER A 9 -5.82 -9.06 -9.98
CA SER A 9 -4.40 -9.38 -10.14
C SER A 9 -4.17 -10.88 -10.34
N PRO A 10 -3.01 -11.30 -10.85
CA PRO A 10 -2.62 -12.72 -10.86
C PRO A 10 -2.59 -13.39 -9.48
N LEU A 11 -2.59 -12.61 -8.40
CA LEU A 11 -2.57 -13.07 -7.01
C LEU A 11 -3.96 -13.03 -6.34
N GLY A 12 -5.00 -12.67 -7.08
CA GLY A 12 -6.37 -12.50 -6.59
C GLY A 12 -6.86 -11.05 -6.66
N GLU A 13 -8.08 -10.82 -6.17
CA GLU A 13 -8.69 -9.49 -6.17
C GLU A 13 -8.05 -8.59 -5.10
N ILE A 14 -7.64 -7.39 -5.52
CA ILE A 14 -7.07 -6.35 -4.68
C ILE A 14 -8.08 -5.21 -4.58
N ARG A 15 -8.44 -4.84 -3.35
CA ARG A 15 -9.17 -3.62 -3.04
C ARG A 15 -8.18 -2.47 -2.89
N LEU A 16 -8.43 -1.38 -3.61
CA LEU A 16 -7.75 -0.11 -3.46
C LEU A 16 -8.59 0.82 -2.61
N LEU A 17 -7.96 1.48 -1.64
CA LEU A 17 -8.55 2.58 -0.89
C LEU A 17 -7.72 3.82 -1.09
N ALA A 18 -8.38 4.96 -1.31
CA ALA A 18 -7.73 6.26 -1.35
C ALA A 18 -8.57 7.32 -0.64
N ASP A 19 -7.90 8.35 -0.13
CA ASP A 19 -8.54 9.59 0.28
C ASP A 19 -8.24 10.71 -0.74
N ASN A 20 -8.45 11.96 -0.37
CA ASN A 20 -8.15 13.11 -1.23
C ASN A 20 -6.66 13.49 -1.28
N LEU A 21 -5.80 12.82 -0.51
CA LEU A 21 -4.36 13.07 -0.45
C LEU A 21 -3.54 12.00 -1.17
N GLY A 22 -4.04 10.76 -1.21
CA GLY A 22 -3.33 9.66 -1.86
C GLY A 22 -3.97 8.30 -1.67
N LEU A 23 -3.27 7.27 -2.16
CA LEU A 23 -3.60 5.88 -1.90
C LEU A 23 -3.34 5.57 -0.42
N SER A 24 -4.38 5.13 0.31
CA SER A 24 -4.33 4.90 1.75
C SER A 24 -4.27 3.42 2.11
N GLY A 25 -4.62 2.52 1.19
CA GLY A 25 -4.49 1.08 1.42
C GLY A 25 -4.69 0.22 0.19
N LEU A 26 -4.07 -0.96 0.24
CA LEU A 26 -4.25 -2.07 -0.70
C LEU A 26 -4.46 -3.34 0.11
N TYR A 27 -5.54 -4.06 -0.18
CA TYR A 27 -5.91 -5.27 0.57
C TYR A 27 -6.31 -6.38 -0.39
N PHE A 28 -5.85 -7.60 -0.15
CA PHE A 28 -6.43 -8.77 -0.80
C PHE A 28 -7.81 -9.04 -0.21
N VAL A 29 -8.82 -9.09 -1.08
CA VAL A 29 -10.21 -9.30 -0.67
C VAL A 29 -10.38 -10.68 -0.02
N GLY A 30 -11.07 -10.73 1.12
CA GLY A 30 -11.38 -11.97 1.83
C GLY A 30 -10.26 -12.51 2.74
N GLN A 31 -9.14 -11.78 2.88
CA GLN A 31 -8.08 -12.15 3.84
C GLN A 31 -8.39 -11.67 5.26
N LYS A 32 -7.77 -12.31 6.27
CA LYS A 32 -7.94 -12.03 7.72
C LYS A 32 -7.84 -10.55 8.08
N TYR A 33 -7.12 -9.78 7.26
CA TYR A 33 -6.78 -8.39 7.52
C TYR A 33 -7.35 -7.40 6.48
N ASP A 34 -8.36 -7.79 5.70
CA ASP A 34 -9.10 -6.87 4.83
C ASP A 34 -9.67 -5.70 5.67
N MET A 35 -9.44 -4.46 5.21
CA MET A 35 -9.90 -3.22 5.85
C MET A 35 -9.39 -2.93 7.27
N LEU A 36 -8.34 -3.60 7.77
CA LEU A 36 -7.88 -3.43 9.16
C LEU A 36 -7.61 -1.97 9.59
N ALA A 37 -7.11 -1.13 8.68
CA ALA A 37 -6.74 0.24 9.00
C ALA A 37 -7.89 1.24 8.80
N VAL A 38 -9.09 0.78 8.39
CA VAL A 38 -10.23 1.66 8.13
C VAL A 38 -11.03 1.85 9.42
N ASN A 39 -10.75 2.94 10.12
CA ASN A 39 -11.46 3.31 11.34
C ASN A 39 -12.59 4.29 11.04
N GLN A 40 -13.83 3.81 11.03
CA GLN A 40 -15.07 4.62 11.06
C GLN A 40 -15.24 5.61 9.88
N GLU A 41 -14.41 5.53 8.85
CA GLU A 41 -14.56 6.35 7.65
C GLU A 41 -15.62 5.74 6.73
N GLU A 42 -16.48 6.61 6.20
CA GLU A 42 -17.37 6.23 5.12
C GLU A 42 -16.55 5.82 3.88
N ILE A 43 -16.83 4.63 3.37
CA ILE A 43 -16.21 4.09 2.16
C ILE A 43 -17.24 4.13 1.04
N VAL A 44 -16.92 4.86 -0.03
CA VAL A 44 -17.78 4.98 -1.21
C VAL A 44 -17.25 4.13 -2.35
N ASN A 45 -18.14 3.38 -3.00
CA ASN A 45 -17.86 2.59 -4.21
C ASN A 45 -17.74 3.51 -5.43
N MET A 46 -16.73 4.36 -5.43
CA MET A 46 -16.49 5.33 -6.48
C MET A 46 -15.00 5.53 -6.69
N SER A 47 -14.62 5.69 -7.95
CA SER A 47 -13.26 6.05 -8.34
C SER A 47 -12.91 7.49 -7.95
N ASN A 48 -11.66 7.72 -7.61
CA ASN A 48 -11.02 9.03 -7.57
C ASN A 48 -9.69 8.98 -8.33
N SER A 49 -8.98 10.11 -8.41
CA SER A 49 -7.69 10.19 -9.10
C SER A 49 -6.66 9.17 -8.60
N TYR A 50 -6.62 8.89 -7.30
CA TYR A 50 -5.61 8.04 -6.67
C TYR A 50 -5.93 6.54 -6.76
N THR A 51 -7.20 6.14 -6.72
CA THR A 51 -7.62 4.76 -7.01
C THR A 51 -7.34 4.40 -8.47
N LEU A 52 -7.64 5.32 -9.40
CA LEU A 52 -7.30 5.15 -10.83
C LEU A 52 -5.78 5.09 -11.05
N LEU A 53 -5.01 5.95 -10.38
CA LEU A 53 -3.55 5.93 -10.43
C LEU A 53 -2.98 4.63 -9.83
N GLY A 54 -3.58 4.14 -8.74
CA GLY A 54 -3.21 2.86 -8.11
C GLY A 54 -3.41 1.68 -9.06
N LYS A 55 -4.53 1.65 -9.81
CA LYS A 55 -4.75 0.62 -10.84
C LYS A 55 -3.71 0.67 -11.94
N LYS A 56 -3.42 1.87 -12.47
CA LYS A 56 -2.34 2.06 -13.46
C LYS A 56 -0.97 1.63 -12.95
N TRP A 57 -0.70 1.88 -11.67
CA TRP A 57 0.53 1.42 -11.02
C TRP A 57 0.59 -0.10 -10.97
N LEU A 58 -0.50 -0.77 -10.59
CA LEU A 58 -0.59 -2.23 -10.57
C LEU A 58 -0.48 -2.84 -11.97
N ASP A 59 -1.14 -2.24 -12.97
CA ASP A 59 -1.00 -2.64 -14.38
C ASP A 59 0.46 -2.63 -14.81
N ALA A 60 1.18 -1.53 -14.51
CA ALA A 60 2.60 -1.39 -14.82
C ALA A 60 3.45 -2.42 -14.07
N TYR A 61 3.18 -2.66 -12.79
CA TYR A 61 3.89 -3.64 -11.96
C TYR A 61 3.75 -5.06 -12.52
N PHE A 62 2.52 -5.53 -12.74
CA PHE A 62 2.29 -6.89 -13.24
C PHE A 62 2.71 -7.07 -14.70
N SER A 63 2.78 -5.98 -15.48
CA SER A 63 3.29 -5.99 -16.86
C SER A 63 4.79 -5.74 -16.96
N GLN A 64 5.51 -5.63 -15.83
CA GLN A 64 6.97 -5.37 -15.77
C GLN A 64 7.38 -4.09 -16.51
N GLN A 65 6.56 -3.04 -16.43
CA GLN A 65 6.82 -1.73 -17.00
C GLN A 65 7.35 -0.76 -15.94
N ASN A 66 7.77 0.43 -16.38
CA ASN A 66 8.18 1.50 -15.46
C ASN A 66 7.02 1.90 -14.56
N LEU A 67 7.27 1.85 -13.25
CA LEU A 67 6.28 2.18 -12.23
C LEU A 67 6.09 3.70 -12.16
N PRO A 68 4.85 4.21 -12.30
CA PRO A 68 4.60 5.62 -12.09
C PRO A 68 4.78 5.99 -10.61
N SER A 69 5.03 7.27 -10.33
CA SER A 69 4.96 7.76 -8.95
C SER A 69 3.49 7.79 -8.49
N ILE A 70 3.24 7.43 -7.24
CA ILE A 70 1.91 7.48 -6.63
C ILE A 70 2.00 8.11 -5.23
N PRO A 71 1.22 9.17 -4.94
CA PRO A 71 1.12 9.70 -3.59
C PRO A 71 0.48 8.69 -2.64
N LEU A 72 1.14 8.43 -1.52
CA LEU A 72 0.64 7.55 -0.46
C LEU A 72 0.15 8.38 0.73
N SER A 73 -1.09 8.15 1.15
CA SER A 73 -1.66 8.71 2.38
C SER A 73 -1.53 7.67 3.51
N LEU A 74 -0.29 7.46 3.96
CA LEU A 74 0.03 6.46 4.99
C LEU A 74 -0.46 6.90 6.37
N ARG A 75 -1.25 6.06 7.02
CA ARG A 75 -1.78 6.31 8.36
C ARG A 75 -1.27 5.25 9.31
N GLY A 76 -0.31 5.63 10.15
CA GLY A 76 0.30 4.74 11.13
C GLY A 76 1.01 5.53 12.21
N THR A 77 1.55 4.82 13.20
CA THR A 77 2.42 5.41 14.22
C THR A 77 3.69 5.94 13.58
N ALA A 78 4.38 6.86 14.26
CA ALA A 78 5.68 7.36 13.80
C ALA A 78 6.68 6.22 13.52
N PHE A 79 6.63 5.13 14.30
CA PHE A 79 7.46 3.95 14.08
C PHE A 79 7.05 3.19 12.81
N GLN A 80 5.76 2.94 12.59
CA GLN A 80 5.27 2.28 11.36
C GLN A 80 5.68 3.07 10.11
N THR A 81 5.53 4.40 10.14
CA THR A 81 5.93 5.25 9.01
C THR A 81 7.43 5.15 8.72
N ARG A 82 8.28 5.13 9.75
CA ARG A 82 9.73 4.90 9.56
C ARG A 82 10.02 3.55 8.94
N VAL A 83 9.36 2.48 9.41
CA VAL A 83 9.50 1.14 8.81
C VAL A 83 9.11 1.17 7.33
N TRP A 84 7.96 1.77 6.98
CA TRP A 84 7.51 1.86 5.58
C TRP A 84 8.44 2.68 4.69
N GLN A 85 9.11 3.71 5.22
CA GLN A 85 10.13 4.46 4.48
C GLN A 85 11.37 3.62 4.17
N GLU A 86 11.81 2.77 5.11
CA GLU A 86 12.94 1.86 4.85
C GLU A 86 12.57 0.74 3.88
N LEU A 87 11.35 0.20 3.95
CA LEU A 87 10.87 -0.81 3.00
C LEU A 87 10.87 -0.31 1.55
N GLN A 88 10.56 0.97 1.32
CA GLN A 88 10.59 1.58 -0.02
C GLN A 88 12.00 1.69 -0.62
N LYS A 89 13.06 1.52 0.18
CA LYS A 89 14.45 1.53 -0.31
C LYS A 89 14.93 0.17 -0.79
N ILE A 90 14.16 -0.89 -0.56
CA ILE A 90 14.50 -2.25 -1.01
C ILE A 90 14.26 -2.30 -2.53
N PRO A 91 15.30 -2.58 -3.34
CA PRO A 91 15.13 -2.69 -4.78
C PRO A 91 14.21 -3.84 -5.19
N PHE A 92 13.62 -3.72 -6.37
CA PHE A 92 12.81 -4.80 -6.93
C PHE A 92 13.65 -6.07 -7.12
N GLY A 93 13.17 -7.21 -6.60
CA GLY A 93 13.85 -8.50 -6.68
C GLY A 93 14.79 -8.78 -5.49
N ASP A 94 15.06 -7.79 -4.65
CA ASP A 94 15.91 -7.94 -3.48
C ASP A 94 15.10 -8.20 -2.21
N THR A 95 15.79 -8.69 -1.17
CA THR A 95 15.20 -8.96 0.14
C THR A 95 16.03 -8.36 1.26
N LYS A 96 15.38 -7.95 2.34
CA LYS A 96 16.01 -7.67 3.64
C LYS A 96 15.38 -8.50 4.74
N THR A 97 16.19 -8.89 5.71
CA THR A 97 15.74 -9.53 6.94
C THR A 97 15.21 -8.49 7.92
N TYR A 98 14.34 -8.93 8.85
CA TYR A 98 13.87 -8.06 9.94
C TYR A 98 15.02 -7.51 10.80
N GLY A 99 16.09 -8.29 11.01
CA GLY A 99 17.25 -7.86 11.77
C GLY A 99 18.06 -6.75 11.07
N GLU A 100 18.18 -6.80 9.74
CA GLU A 100 18.80 -5.72 8.95
C GLU A 100 17.96 -4.44 9.02
N LEU A 101 16.64 -4.57 8.86
CA LEU A 101 15.73 -3.43 8.97
C LEU A 101 15.76 -2.80 10.37
N ALA A 102 15.79 -3.63 11.42
CA ALA A 102 15.87 -3.16 12.80
C ALA A 102 17.19 -2.41 13.08
N LYS A 103 18.32 -2.90 12.54
CA LYS A 103 19.62 -2.20 12.61
C LYS A 103 19.56 -0.83 11.93
N GLU A 104 18.99 -0.74 10.72
CA GLU A 104 18.83 0.53 10.00
C GLU A 104 17.92 1.51 10.76
N LEU A 105 16.90 1.00 11.43
CA LEU A 105 15.97 1.79 12.24
C LEU A 105 16.49 2.11 13.65
N ASN A 106 17.66 1.59 14.03
CA ASN A 106 18.23 1.67 15.37
C ASN A 106 17.26 1.17 16.46
N CYS A 107 16.59 0.06 16.20
CA CYS A 107 15.75 -0.64 17.18
C CYS A 107 16.16 -2.12 17.29
N GLN A 108 15.70 -2.80 18.34
CA GLN A 108 15.82 -4.24 18.42
C GLN A 108 14.74 -4.90 17.57
N SER A 109 15.05 -6.04 16.94
CA SER A 109 14.01 -6.90 16.37
C SER A 109 13.14 -7.41 17.51
N ALA A 110 11.82 -7.36 17.32
CA ALA A 110 10.85 -8.03 18.18
C ALA A 110 10.99 -9.56 18.08
#